data_AF-A0A7S1TFW7-F1
#
_entry.id   AF-A0A7S1TFW7-F1
#
_cell.length_a   1.000
_cell.length_b   1.000
_cell.length_c   1.000
_cell.angle_alpha   90.00
_cell.angle_beta   90.00
_cell.angle_gamma   90.00
#
_symmetry.space_group_name_H-M   'P 1'
#
loop_
_entity.id
_entity.type
_entity.pdbx_description
1 polymer ?
#
loop_
_entity_poly.entity_id
_entity_poly.type
_entity_poly.pdbx_seq_one_letter_code
_entity_poly.pdbx_strand_id
1 'polypeptide(L)'
;SIKVERNETVLFFRAMEPLLPHPYVLISGGGYGGDWPTPLWEHDNINSRKLLHWFTLHPNLVLHGKISPIPLGANIFSTARSDIQRYLAARQYQNPFRLETRKCFRLSEDDDEIDTLASFRVATNLDERKPAWKVLCGKKPNDDEKPYNRSEEEASFVKCSYYNKLGTITFFEDVDRVTFALSPRGTGYDCHRNWELLAMGVIPIVTRFPAFDELFDDLPFMTLDSWNLTRTEFRQKQRAFLDSDLWKTSSFEGWRKLFNAYWRSRVLEAGGRSAASRTDPVTGERFHLLWRYWE
;
A
#
# COMPACT_ATOMS: atom_id res chain seq x y z
N SER A 1 -17.64 -14.95 -7.34
CA SER A 1 -17.25 -13.55 -7.61
C SER A 1 -17.11 -13.38 -9.10
N ILE A 2 -17.27 -12.15 -9.58
CA ILE A 2 -17.03 -11.77 -10.97
C ILE A 2 -15.87 -10.79 -10.97
N LYS A 3 -14.90 -11.02 -11.87
CA LYS A 3 -13.79 -10.09 -12.10
C LYS A 3 -14.08 -9.30 -13.37
N VAL A 4 -13.97 -7.99 -13.30
CA VAL A 4 -14.20 -7.08 -14.43
C VAL A 4 -13.02 -6.11 -14.52
N GLU A 5 -12.51 -5.89 -15.73
CA GLU A 5 -11.51 -4.83 -15.94
C GLU A 5 -12.15 -3.46 -15.76
N ARG A 6 -11.40 -2.50 -15.23
CA ARG A 6 -11.99 -1.25 -14.78
C ARG A 6 -12.71 -0.47 -15.89
N ASN A 7 -12.11 -0.39 -17.07
CA ASN A 7 -12.68 0.25 -18.26
C ASN A 7 -13.98 -0.43 -18.74
N GLU A 8 -14.25 -1.65 -18.29
CA GLU A 8 -15.44 -2.44 -18.66
C GLU A 8 -16.54 -2.41 -17.59
N THR A 9 -16.31 -1.77 -16.45
CA THR A 9 -17.28 -1.72 -15.33
C THR A 9 -18.64 -1.18 -15.78
N VAL A 10 -18.66 -0.16 -16.65
CA VAL A 10 -19.90 0.39 -17.23
C VAL A 10 -20.64 -0.62 -18.07
N LEU A 11 -19.90 -1.28 -18.97
CA LEU A 11 -20.45 -2.25 -19.89
C LEU A 11 -20.99 -3.44 -19.11
N PHE A 12 -20.28 -3.86 -18.08
CA PHE A 12 -20.72 -4.91 -17.18
C PHE A 12 -22.07 -4.56 -16.54
N PHE A 13 -22.20 -3.40 -15.88
CA PHE A 13 -23.46 -3.04 -15.23
C PHE A 13 -24.61 -2.82 -16.21
N ARG A 14 -24.34 -2.33 -17.44
CA ARG A 14 -25.39 -2.07 -18.43
C ARG A 14 -25.83 -3.31 -19.22
N ALA A 15 -24.89 -4.18 -19.57
CA ALA A 15 -25.14 -5.26 -20.53
C ALA A 15 -25.07 -6.66 -19.89
N MET A 16 -24.24 -6.85 -18.85
CA MET A 16 -23.98 -8.17 -18.27
C MET A 16 -24.75 -8.40 -16.98
N GLU A 17 -24.76 -7.42 -16.06
CA GLU A 17 -25.44 -7.51 -14.76
C GLU A 17 -26.94 -7.86 -14.86
N PRO A 18 -27.71 -7.29 -15.81
CA PRO A 18 -29.13 -7.62 -15.95
C PRO A 18 -29.35 -9.11 -16.26
N LEU A 19 -28.41 -9.73 -16.98
CA LEU A 19 -28.44 -11.14 -17.39
C LEU A 19 -28.02 -12.10 -16.27
N LEU A 20 -27.42 -11.61 -15.18
CA LEU A 20 -26.99 -12.49 -14.09
C LEU A 20 -28.20 -13.03 -13.31
N PRO A 21 -28.35 -14.36 -13.17
CA PRO A 21 -29.49 -14.95 -12.46
C PRO A 21 -29.35 -14.88 -10.93
N HIS A 22 -28.15 -14.60 -10.42
CA HIS A 22 -27.83 -14.68 -8.99
C HIS A 22 -27.08 -13.45 -8.48
N PRO A 23 -27.19 -13.12 -7.19
CA PRO A 23 -26.35 -12.11 -6.55
C PRO A 23 -24.86 -12.44 -6.66
N TYR A 24 -24.02 -11.42 -6.70
CA TYR A 24 -22.59 -11.56 -6.96
C TYR A 24 -21.75 -10.59 -6.12
N VAL A 25 -20.49 -10.98 -5.92
CA VAL A 25 -19.43 -10.11 -5.44
C VAL A 25 -18.61 -9.66 -6.65
N LEU A 26 -18.46 -8.35 -6.83
CA LEU A 26 -17.66 -7.75 -7.89
C LEU A 26 -16.23 -7.51 -7.39
N ILE A 27 -15.26 -7.81 -8.25
CA ILE A 27 -13.87 -7.40 -8.08
C ILE A 27 -13.48 -6.62 -9.32
N SER A 28 -13.12 -5.34 -9.18
CA SER A 28 -12.60 -4.53 -10.27
C SER A 28 -11.19 -4.04 -9.99
N GLY A 29 -10.38 -4.00 -11.03
CA GLY A 29 -9.02 -3.51 -10.98
C GLY A 29 -8.31 -3.78 -12.30
N GLY A 30 -7.23 -3.05 -12.57
CA GLY A 30 -6.48 -3.20 -13.81
C GLY A 30 -7.14 -2.53 -15.02
N GLY A 31 -6.28 -1.92 -15.84
CA GLY A 31 -6.56 -1.13 -17.04
C GLY A 31 -5.35 -0.25 -17.33
N TYR A 32 -5.12 0.15 -18.59
CA TYR A 32 -4.08 1.15 -18.91
C TYR A 32 -4.34 2.42 -18.08
N GLY A 33 -3.45 2.76 -17.14
CA GLY A 33 -3.68 3.83 -16.16
C GLY A 33 -4.29 3.37 -14.83
N GLY A 34 -4.10 2.12 -14.42
CA GLY A 34 -4.64 1.49 -13.20
C GLY A 34 -4.34 2.16 -11.86
N ASP A 35 -3.68 3.31 -11.85
CA ASP A 35 -3.42 4.11 -10.67
C ASP A 35 -4.43 5.26 -10.44
N TRP A 36 -5.36 5.51 -11.36
CA TRP A 36 -6.30 6.64 -11.19
C TRP A 36 -7.45 6.31 -10.21
N PRO A 37 -8.06 7.27 -9.49
CA PRO A 37 -9.23 6.99 -8.64
C PRO A 37 -10.49 6.59 -9.45
N THR A 38 -11.32 5.66 -8.95
CA THR A 38 -12.58 5.21 -9.59
C THR A 38 -13.50 6.40 -9.94
N PRO A 39 -14.05 6.51 -11.16
CA PRO A 39 -14.88 7.66 -11.52
C PRO A 39 -16.17 7.74 -10.69
N LEU A 40 -16.58 8.96 -10.29
CA LEU A 40 -17.77 9.17 -9.44
C LEU A 40 -19.08 8.67 -10.09
N TRP A 41 -19.22 8.69 -11.40
CA TRP A 41 -20.49 8.32 -12.07
C TRP A 41 -20.83 6.81 -12.01
N GLU A 42 -19.99 5.96 -11.42
CA GLU A 42 -20.32 4.55 -11.13
C GLU A 42 -21.26 4.38 -9.92
N HIS A 43 -21.64 5.47 -9.25
CA HIS A 43 -22.48 5.48 -8.06
C HIS A 43 -23.86 4.83 -8.21
N ASP A 44 -24.55 4.99 -9.34
CA ASP A 44 -25.91 4.44 -9.46
C ASP A 44 -25.91 2.91 -9.45
N ASN A 45 -24.83 2.31 -9.97
CA ASN A 45 -24.69 0.86 -10.09
C ASN A 45 -24.43 0.15 -8.76
N ILE A 46 -23.88 0.86 -7.76
CA ILE A 46 -23.60 0.32 -6.43
C ILE A 46 -24.87 -0.13 -5.69
N ASN A 47 -25.99 0.47 -6.06
CA ASN A 47 -27.30 0.24 -5.47
C ASN A 47 -28.01 -0.99 -6.05
N SER A 48 -27.39 -1.69 -7.01
CA SER A 48 -27.93 -2.96 -7.49
C SER A 48 -28.21 -3.90 -6.31
N ARG A 49 -29.40 -4.52 -6.33
CA ARG A 49 -29.79 -5.54 -5.36
C ARG A 49 -29.02 -6.84 -5.55
N LYS A 50 -28.51 -7.12 -6.76
CA LYS A 50 -27.69 -8.31 -7.04
C LYS A 50 -26.24 -8.11 -6.60
N LEU A 51 -25.77 -6.87 -6.51
CA LEU A 51 -24.44 -6.58 -5.98
C LEU A 51 -24.41 -6.77 -4.46
N LEU A 52 -23.74 -7.83 -4.02
CA LEU A 52 -23.52 -8.13 -2.60
C LEU A 52 -22.42 -7.23 -2.02
N HIS A 53 -21.26 -7.19 -2.69
CA HIS A 53 -20.13 -6.36 -2.33
C HIS A 53 -19.24 -6.10 -3.54
N TRP A 54 -18.46 -5.03 -3.49
CA TRP A 54 -17.56 -4.60 -4.54
C TRP A 54 -16.17 -4.29 -3.97
N PHE A 55 -15.22 -5.13 -4.33
CA PHE A 55 -13.80 -4.92 -4.06
C PHE A 55 -13.15 -4.17 -5.23
N THR A 56 -12.57 -2.99 -4.99
CA THR A 56 -11.95 -2.19 -6.07
C THR A 56 -10.60 -1.59 -5.69
N LEU A 57 -9.72 -1.47 -6.68
CA LEU A 57 -8.54 -0.59 -6.59
C LEU A 57 -8.98 0.87 -6.62
N HIS A 58 -8.27 1.71 -5.85
CA HIS A 58 -8.42 3.16 -5.79
C HIS A 58 -9.85 3.73 -5.77
N PRO A 59 -10.70 3.32 -4.80
CA PRO A 59 -12.02 3.94 -4.68
C PRO A 59 -11.86 5.45 -4.46
N ASN A 60 -12.54 6.24 -5.27
CA ASN A 60 -12.58 7.70 -5.14
C ASN A 60 -13.57 8.16 -4.06
N LEU A 61 -14.20 7.21 -3.38
CA LEU A 61 -15.33 7.42 -2.50
C LEU A 61 -15.02 6.96 -1.10
N VAL A 62 -15.35 7.84 -0.17
CA VAL A 62 -15.41 7.58 1.25
C VAL A 62 -16.81 7.02 1.52
N LEU A 63 -16.85 5.74 1.93
CA LEU A 63 -17.95 5.10 2.68
C LEU A 63 -19.25 4.79 1.91
N HIS A 64 -19.22 3.75 1.08
CA HIS A 64 -20.43 2.96 0.83
C HIS A 64 -20.26 1.57 1.43
N GLY A 65 -21.24 1.08 2.19
CA GLY A 65 -21.12 -0.20 2.93
C GLY A 65 -20.90 -1.44 2.05
N LYS A 66 -21.13 -1.33 0.74
CA LYS A 66 -20.84 -2.37 -0.26
C LYS A 66 -19.50 -2.23 -0.99
N ILE A 67 -18.69 -1.22 -0.67
CA ILE A 67 -17.36 -1.05 -1.29
C ILE A 67 -16.28 -1.27 -0.24
N SER A 68 -15.28 -2.06 -0.61
CA SER A 68 -14.01 -2.10 0.12
C SER A 68 -12.84 -1.90 -0.85
N PRO A 69 -11.85 -1.07 -0.49
CA PRO A 69 -10.59 -1.01 -1.21
C PRO A 69 -9.85 -2.34 -1.12
N ILE A 70 -9.21 -2.74 -2.22
CA ILE A 70 -8.20 -3.82 -2.23
C ILE A 70 -6.81 -3.23 -2.52
N PRO A 71 -5.72 -3.90 -2.11
CA PRO A 71 -4.37 -3.39 -2.29
C PRO A 71 -3.98 -3.38 -3.76
N LEU A 72 -3.25 -2.35 -4.16
CA LEU A 72 -2.54 -2.31 -5.43
C LEU A 72 -1.44 -3.40 -5.48
N GLY A 73 -0.81 -3.69 -4.34
CA GLY A 73 0.25 -4.69 -4.20
C GLY A 73 1.61 -4.23 -4.74
N ALA A 74 2.59 -5.14 -4.79
CA ALA A 74 3.94 -4.84 -5.28
C ALA A 74 3.96 -4.54 -6.80
N ASN A 75 4.95 -3.76 -7.25
CA ASN A 75 5.08 -3.42 -8.67
C ASN A 75 5.31 -4.67 -9.53
N ILE A 76 4.45 -4.85 -10.54
CA ILE A 76 4.50 -5.99 -11.48
C ILE A 76 5.24 -5.67 -12.78
N PHE A 77 5.55 -4.39 -13.03
CA PHE A 77 6.23 -3.93 -14.24
C PHE A 77 7.76 -3.93 -14.09
N SER A 78 8.29 -4.46 -12.98
CA SER A 78 9.71 -4.60 -12.69
C SER A 78 9.97 -5.92 -11.93
N THR A 79 11.23 -6.15 -11.52
CA THR A 79 11.61 -7.30 -10.68
C THR A 79 11.12 -7.20 -9.24
N ALA A 80 10.51 -6.08 -8.83
CA ALA A 80 10.12 -5.83 -7.44
C ALA A 80 9.29 -6.96 -6.83
N ARG A 81 8.31 -7.48 -7.57
CA ARG A 81 7.49 -8.63 -7.12
C ARG A 81 8.34 -9.88 -6.83
N SER A 82 9.24 -10.26 -7.74
CA SER A 82 10.06 -11.46 -7.55
C SER A 82 11.07 -11.29 -6.43
N ASP A 83 11.64 -10.09 -6.30
CA ASP A 83 12.64 -9.77 -5.29
C ASP A 83 12.02 -9.77 -3.89
N ILE A 84 10.83 -9.17 -3.73
CA ILE A 84 10.07 -9.21 -2.48
C ILE A 84 9.68 -10.64 -2.12
N GLN A 85 9.25 -11.44 -3.10
CA GLN A 85 8.91 -12.83 -2.84
C GLN A 85 10.11 -13.63 -2.32
N ARG A 86 11.31 -13.40 -2.88
CA ARG A 86 12.56 -13.99 -2.37
C ARG A 86 12.90 -13.49 -0.97
N TYR A 87 12.77 -12.18 -0.71
CA TYR A 87 12.99 -11.58 0.59
C TYR A 87 12.08 -12.17 1.68
N LEU A 88 10.78 -12.29 1.39
CA LEU A 88 9.79 -12.87 2.29
C LEU A 88 10.05 -14.37 2.51
N ALA A 89 10.40 -15.12 1.47
CA ALA A 89 10.73 -16.53 1.59
C ALA A 89 11.95 -16.76 2.50
N ALA A 90 12.99 -15.93 2.37
CA ALA A 90 14.17 -15.99 3.24
C ALA A 90 13.84 -15.71 4.72
N ARG A 91 12.75 -14.97 4.99
CA ARG A 91 12.22 -14.68 6.34
C ARG A 91 11.03 -15.56 6.72
N GLN A 92 10.80 -16.65 5.99
CA GLN A 92 9.70 -17.60 6.22
C GLN A 92 8.31 -16.93 6.29
N TYR A 93 8.12 -15.83 5.56
CA TYR A 93 6.89 -15.04 5.56
C TYR A 93 6.45 -14.59 6.95
N GLN A 94 7.40 -14.40 7.88
CA GLN A 94 7.10 -13.86 9.20
C GLN A 94 6.83 -12.35 9.12
N ASN A 95 5.81 -11.90 9.85
CA ASN A 95 5.49 -10.48 9.96
C ASN A 95 6.65 -9.74 10.67
N PRO A 96 7.32 -8.79 10.00
CA PRO A 96 8.48 -8.07 10.53
C PRO A 96 8.10 -6.97 11.54
N PHE A 97 6.82 -6.84 11.90
CA PHE A 97 6.33 -5.84 12.85
C PHE A 97 5.79 -6.44 14.16
N ARG A 98 5.81 -7.77 14.34
CA ARG A 98 5.41 -8.38 15.62
C ARG A 98 6.38 -8.00 16.73
N LEU A 99 5.91 -7.95 17.97
CA LEU A 99 6.74 -7.52 19.09
C LEU A 99 8.02 -8.36 19.28
N GLU A 100 7.96 -9.66 18.94
CA GLU A 100 9.10 -10.58 19.08
C GLU A 100 10.08 -10.52 17.92
N THR A 101 9.62 -10.16 16.73
CA THR A 101 10.40 -10.19 15.47
C THR A 101 10.70 -8.82 14.92
N ARG A 102 10.08 -7.76 15.46
CA ARG A 102 10.22 -6.42 14.93
C ARG A 102 11.67 -6.00 15.00
N LYS A 103 12.16 -5.47 13.88
CA LYS A 103 13.46 -4.84 13.79
C LYS A 103 13.59 -3.86 14.97
N CYS A 104 14.77 -3.73 15.55
CA CYS A 104 15.01 -2.63 16.49
C CYS A 104 14.92 -1.32 15.72
N PHE A 105 13.72 -0.77 15.63
CA PHE A 105 13.46 0.51 15.01
C PHE A 105 13.95 1.59 15.99
N ARG A 106 15.05 2.22 15.62
CA ARG A 106 15.66 3.31 16.38
C ARG A 106 15.73 4.54 15.49
N LEU A 107 15.59 5.70 16.11
CA LEU A 107 15.95 6.98 15.53
C LEU A 107 17.28 7.38 16.15
N SER A 108 18.19 7.93 15.34
CA SER A 108 19.39 8.54 15.91
C SER A 108 18.99 9.75 16.78
N GLU A 109 19.62 9.89 17.95
CA GLU A 109 19.40 11.05 18.83
C GLU A 109 19.99 12.32 18.21
N ASP A 110 21.15 12.18 17.56
CA ASP A 110 21.95 13.25 16.95
C ASP A 110 21.73 13.40 15.43
N ASP A 111 20.76 12.67 14.86
CA ASP A 111 20.47 12.60 13.41
C ASP A 111 21.69 12.15 12.55
N ASP A 112 22.65 11.44 13.15
CA ASP A 112 23.87 10.93 12.53
C ASP A 112 23.68 9.62 11.73
N GLU A 113 22.64 8.84 12.04
CA GLU A 113 22.29 7.62 11.32
C GLU A 113 21.12 7.83 10.34
N ILE A 114 21.26 7.28 9.13
CA ILE A 114 20.19 7.27 8.13
C ILE A 114 19.11 6.27 8.53
N ASP A 115 17.97 6.78 8.99
CA ASP A 115 16.80 5.99 9.36
C ASP A 115 15.58 6.22 8.45
N THR A 116 15.67 7.15 7.50
CA THR A 116 14.57 7.55 6.63
C THR A 116 15.00 7.53 5.16
N LEU A 117 14.20 6.91 4.30
CA LEU A 117 14.44 6.91 2.85
C LEU A 117 13.42 7.80 2.12
N ALA A 118 13.91 8.73 1.31
CA ALA A 118 13.11 9.53 0.39
C ALA A 118 13.49 9.21 -1.06
N SER A 119 12.84 8.20 -1.64
CA SER A 119 13.11 7.72 -3.00
C SER A 119 11.84 7.64 -3.84
N PHE A 120 11.51 8.69 -4.59
CA PHE A 120 10.30 8.73 -5.44
C PHE A 120 10.43 9.72 -6.60
N ARG A 121 9.69 9.45 -7.68
CA ARG A 121 9.60 10.34 -8.85
C ARG A 121 8.62 11.47 -8.56
N VAL A 122 9.10 12.70 -8.54
CA VAL A 122 8.26 13.88 -8.21
C VAL A 122 7.23 14.17 -9.30
N ALA A 123 7.61 13.99 -10.57
CA ALA A 123 6.75 14.30 -11.73
C ALA A 123 5.44 13.50 -11.81
N THR A 124 5.29 12.39 -11.07
CA THR A 124 4.04 11.60 -11.11
C THR A 124 2.90 12.23 -10.33
N ASN A 125 3.19 13.14 -9.40
CA ASN A 125 2.21 13.93 -8.66
C ASN A 125 2.93 15.13 -8.03
N LEU A 126 2.96 16.26 -8.75
CA LEU A 126 3.74 17.42 -8.33
C LEU A 126 3.22 18.02 -7.01
N ASP A 127 1.90 18.12 -6.87
CA ASP A 127 1.25 18.76 -5.72
C ASP A 127 1.53 18.02 -4.41
N GLU A 128 1.60 16.69 -4.47
CA GLU A 128 1.93 15.86 -3.32
C GLU A 128 3.45 15.73 -3.10
N ARG A 129 4.19 15.39 -4.17
CA ARG A 129 5.58 14.92 -4.05
C ARG A 129 6.59 16.06 -4.00
N LYS A 130 6.28 17.25 -4.52
CA LYS A 130 7.18 18.40 -4.42
C LYS A 130 7.27 18.90 -2.97
N PRO A 131 6.15 19.12 -2.24
CA PRO A 131 6.20 19.39 -0.81
C PRO A 131 6.89 18.28 -0.01
N ALA A 132 6.54 17.01 -0.23
CA ALA A 132 7.18 15.87 0.46
C ALA A 132 8.71 15.85 0.30
N TRP A 133 9.19 16.14 -0.92
CA TRP A 133 10.62 16.25 -1.18
C TRP A 133 11.23 17.46 -0.47
N LYS A 134 10.57 18.62 -0.53
CA LYS A 134 11.07 19.87 0.06
C LYS A 134 11.31 19.74 1.55
N VAL A 135 10.43 19.06 2.28
CA VAL A 135 10.53 18.88 3.75
C VAL A 135 11.85 18.22 4.16
N LEU A 136 12.30 17.19 3.44
CA LEU A 136 13.42 16.34 3.86
C LEU A 136 14.68 16.52 3.03
N CYS A 137 14.51 16.79 1.75
CA CYS A 137 15.58 16.78 0.76
C CYS A 137 15.86 18.17 0.19
N GLY A 138 15.18 19.22 0.70
CA GLY A 138 15.37 20.59 0.27
C GLY A 138 14.93 20.86 -1.18
N LYS A 139 15.56 21.85 -1.83
CA LYS A 139 15.23 22.23 -3.21
C LYS A 139 15.67 21.14 -4.21
N LYS A 140 14.84 20.88 -5.22
CA LYS A 140 15.21 20.10 -6.43
C LYS A 140 15.58 21.03 -7.59
N PRO A 141 16.50 20.62 -8.49
CA PRO A 141 17.00 21.38 -9.64
C PRO A 141 15.98 21.37 -10.78
N ASN A 142 14.94 22.19 -10.68
CA ASN A 142 14.29 22.76 -11.86
C ASN A 142 14.62 24.28 -11.94
N ASP A 143 15.71 24.70 -11.29
CA ASP A 143 16.62 25.70 -11.86
C ASP A 143 17.66 24.88 -12.66
N ASP A 144 17.95 25.26 -13.90
CA ASP A 144 18.55 24.46 -14.99
C ASP A 144 19.97 23.86 -14.80
N GLU A 145 20.46 23.54 -13.61
CA GLU A 145 21.83 23.02 -13.43
C GLU A 145 21.96 21.82 -12.47
N LYS A 146 22.60 20.77 -12.97
CA LYS A 146 23.44 19.73 -12.30
C LYS A 146 22.91 19.00 -11.04
N PRO A 147 23.35 17.74 -10.80
CA PRO A 147 22.97 16.99 -9.61
C PRO A 147 23.41 17.76 -8.34
N TYR A 148 22.46 17.91 -7.42
CA TYR A 148 22.63 18.45 -6.08
C TYR A 148 23.95 18.00 -5.44
N ASN A 149 24.90 18.93 -5.31
CA ASN A 149 26.04 18.78 -4.39
C ASN A 149 25.52 19.14 -2.99
N ARG A 150 25.44 18.13 -2.11
CA ARG A 150 25.17 18.33 -0.68
C ARG A 150 26.35 19.11 -0.09
N SER A 151 26.10 20.14 0.73
CA SER A 151 27.12 20.58 1.67
C SER A 151 27.32 19.47 2.71
N GLU A 152 28.56 19.16 3.05
CA GLU A 152 28.93 18.13 4.03
C GLU A 152 28.39 18.40 5.45
N GLU A 153 27.86 19.60 5.72
CA GLU A 153 27.45 20.06 7.05
C GLU A 153 26.07 19.58 7.54
N GLU A 154 25.24 18.97 6.70
CA GLU A 154 23.97 18.36 7.13
C GLU A 154 24.10 16.83 7.17
N ALA A 155 24.76 16.31 8.21
CA ALA A 155 24.55 14.92 8.63
C ALA A 155 23.04 14.71 8.74
N SER A 156 22.50 13.91 7.83
CA SER A 156 21.08 13.91 7.53
C SER A 156 20.60 12.48 7.65
N PHE A 157 19.83 12.24 8.69
CA PHE A 157 19.04 11.04 8.91
C PHE A 157 18.19 10.53 7.73
N VAL A 158 18.01 11.36 6.71
CA VAL A 158 17.36 10.98 5.47
C VAL A 158 18.37 10.71 4.34
N LYS A 159 18.18 9.58 3.66
CA LYS A 159 18.76 9.31 2.35
C LYS A 159 17.79 9.76 1.28
N CYS A 160 18.16 10.79 0.54
CA CYS A 160 17.40 11.29 -0.59
C CYS A 160 17.93 10.68 -1.87
N SER A 161 17.09 9.93 -2.59
CA SER A 161 17.46 9.36 -3.88
C SER A 161 16.44 9.69 -4.96
N TYR A 162 16.93 10.12 -6.11
CA TYR A 162 16.04 10.37 -7.25
C TYR A 162 15.77 9.05 -7.98
N TYR A 163 14.48 8.71 -8.14
CA TYR A 163 13.98 7.42 -8.62
C TYR A 163 14.56 6.92 -9.96
N ASN A 164 15.20 7.78 -10.76
CA ASN A 164 15.82 7.37 -12.02
C ASN A 164 17.28 6.86 -11.88
N LYS A 165 17.81 6.74 -10.66
CA LYS A 165 19.20 6.33 -10.41
C LYS A 165 19.37 5.03 -9.61
N LEU A 166 18.32 4.49 -9.01
CA LEU A 166 18.40 3.27 -8.22
C LEU A 166 17.85 2.10 -9.02
N GLY A 167 18.68 1.08 -9.23
CA GLY A 167 18.19 -0.26 -9.58
C GLY A 167 17.36 -0.83 -8.43
N THR A 168 16.45 -1.75 -8.74
CA THR A 168 15.55 -2.40 -7.77
C THR A 168 16.33 -2.99 -6.58
N ILE A 169 17.49 -3.60 -6.82
CA ILE A 169 18.34 -4.21 -5.79
C ILE A 169 18.89 -3.14 -4.84
N THR A 170 19.46 -2.06 -5.36
CA THR A 170 20.01 -0.97 -4.54
C THR A 170 18.92 -0.28 -3.72
N PHE A 171 17.69 -0.19 -4.25
CA PHE A 171 16.55 0.29 -3.47
C PHE A 171 16.28 -0.65 -2.28
N PHE A 172 16.24 -1.97 -2.48
CA PHE A 172 15.99 -2.90 -1.39
C PHE A 172 17.12 -2.96 -0.36
N GLU A 173 18.38 -2.82 -0.78
CA GLU A 173 19.52 -2.70 0.15
C GLU A 173 19.40 -1.46 1.06
N ASP A 174 18.91 -0.35 0.51
CA ASP A 174 18.64 0.87 1.27
C ASP A 174 17.44 0.71 2.20
N VAL A 175 16.36 0.10 1.72
CA VAL A 175 15.13 -0.12 2.49
C VAL A 175 15.39 -1.02 3.69
N ASP A 176 16.20 -2.08 3.55
CA ASP A 176 16.49 -3.00 4.67
C ASP A 176 17.24 -2.32 5.83
N ARG A 177 17.83 -1.14 5.61
CA ARG A 177 18.60 -0.40 6.63
C ARG A 177 17.78 0.66 7.36
N VAL A 178 16.76 1.22 6.74
CA VAL A 178 15.97 2.31 7.32
C VAL A 178 14.83 1.82 8.22
N THR A 179 14.28 2.73 9.02
CA THR A 179 13.07 2.56 9.83
C THR A 179 11.83 3.05 9.06
N PHE A 180 11.97 4.20 8.41
CA PHE A 180 10.91 4.88 7.69
C PHE A 180 11.24 5.04 6.21
N ALA A 181 10.20 5.09 5.37
CA ALA A 181 10.37 5.53 3.99
C ALA A 181 9.15 6.30 3.47
N LEU A 182 9.42 7.33 2.68
CA LEU A 182 8.40 8.16 2.08
C LEU A 182 7.69 7.41 0.96
N SER A 183 6.37 7.35 1.05
CA SER A 183 5.48 6.85 0.01
C SER A 183 4.38 7.87 -0.33
N PRO A 184 4.75 9.13 -0.67
CA PRO A 184 3.77 10.13 -1.07
C PRO A 184 2.99 9.65 -2.29
N ARG A 185 1.71 10.03 -2.33
CA ARG A 185 0.79 9.64 -3.39
C ARG A 185 1.38 9.89 -4.77
N GLY A 186 1.17 8.93 -5.66
CA GLY A 186 1.51 9.04 -7.07
C GLY A 186 0.29 9.48 -7.86
N THR A 187 0.09 8.84 -9.00
CA THR A 187 -1.14 8.92 -9.78
C THR A 187 -2.36 8.48 -8.95
N GLY A 188 -2.16 7.48 -8.07
CA GLY A 188 -3.15 6.96 -7.14
C GLY A 188 -2.86 7.27 -5.69
N TYR A 189 -3.87 6.99 -4.86
CA TYR A 189 -3.77 7.10 -3.40
C TYR A 189 -2.96 5.96 -2.79
N ASP A 190 -3.24 4.72 -3.20
CA ASP A 190 -2.43 3.57 -2.83
C ASP A 190 -1.30 3.40 -3.86
N CYS A 191 -0.07 3.26 -3.38
CA CYS A 191 1.12 3.14 -4.22
C CYS A 191 1.73 1.76 -4.04
N HIS A 192 2.33 1.20 -5.10
CA HIS A 192 3.08 -0.05 -5.01
C HIS A 192 4.07 -0.04 -3.83
N ARG A 193 4.74 1.10 -3.67
CA ARG A 193 5.72 1.35 -2.61
C ARG A 193 5.20 1.11 -1.19
N ASN A 194 3.91 1.33 -0.92
CA ASN A 194 3.35 1.04 0.41
C ASN A 194 3.55 -0.44 0.75
N TRP A 195 3.15 -1.31 -0.18
CA TRP A 195 3.19 -2.76 0.00
C TRP A 195 4.61 -3.31 -0.03
N GLU A 196 5.49 -2.72 -0.84
CA GLU A 196 6.90 -3.08 -0.90
C GLU A 196 7.62 -2.78 0.41
N LEU A 197 7.39 -1.60 1.00
CA LEU A 197 7.96 -1.20 2.28
C LEU A 197 7.44 -2.07 3.43
N LEU A 198 6.13 -2.31 3.49
CA LEU A 198 5.53 -3.19 4.50
C LEU A 198 6.07 -4.62 4.42
N ALA A 199 6.29 -5.15 3.21
CA ALA A 199 6.86 -6.48 3.04
C ALA A 199 8.30 -6.56 3.57
N MET A 200 9.01 -5.43 3.56
CA MET A 200 10.39 -5.30 4.03
C MET A 200 10.52 -4.84 5.48
N GLY A 201 9.42 -4.70 6.21
CA GLY A 201 9.49 -4.22 7.59
C GLY A 201 9.90 -2.76 7.69
N VAL A 202 9.48 -1.91 6.76
CA VAL A 202 9.70 -0.46 6.81
C VAL A 202 8.38 0.27 6.93
N ILE A 203 8.32 1.27 7.82
CA ILE A 203 7.12 2.06 8.10
C ILE A 203 6.90 3.07 6.96
N PRO A 204 5.83 2.93 6.15
CA PRO A 204 5.56 3.88 5.08
C PRO A 204 5.00 5.19 5.65
N ILE A 205 5.51 6.30 5.14
CA ILE A 205 5.02 7.65 5.46
C ILE A 205 4.16 8.16 4.30
N VAL A 206 2.89 8.42 4.61
CA VAL A 206 1.84 8.78 3.63
C VAL A 206 1.02 9.96 4.12
N THR A 207 0.30 10.65 3.24
CA THR A 207 -0.77 11.56 3.64
C THR A 207 -2.07 10.80 3.88
N ARG A 208 -2.90 11.30 4.81
CA ARG A 208 -4.19 10.70 5.15
C ARG A 208 -5.14 10.77 3.96
N PHE A 209 -5.83 9.65 3.70
CA PHE A 209 -7.02 9.66 2.87
C PHE A 209 -8.07 8.69 3.43
N PRO A 210 -9.23 9.19 3.87
CA PRO A 210 -10.21 8.36 4.58
C PRO A 210 -10.68 7.10 3.84
N ALA A 211 -10.70 7.11 2.50
CA ALA A 211 -11.12 5.93 1.73
C ALA A 211 -10.14 4.74 1.84
N PHE A 212 -8.94 4.94 2.38
CA PHE A 212 -7.97 3.88 2.65
C PHE A 212 -7.84 3.54 4.12
N ASP A 213 -8.61 4.15 5.02
CA ASP A 213 -8.54 3.83 6.45
C ASP A 213 -8.83 2.34 6.68
N GLU A 214 -9.83 1.75 6.02
CA GLU A 214 -10.08 0.29 6.07
C GLU A 214 -8.89 -0.52 5.49
N LEU A 215 -8.30 -0.04 4.39
CA LEU A 215 -7.18 -0.74 3.75
C LEU A 215 -5.95 -0.75 4.66
N PHE A 216 -5.65 0.38 5.30
CA PHE A 216 -4.48 0.60 6.14
C PHE A 216 -4.70 0.28 7.63
N ASP A 217 -5.91 -0.12 8.01
CA ASP A 217 -6.22 -0.56 9.37
C ASP A 217 -5.27 -1.69 9.83
N ASP A 218 -4.83 -1.61 11.08
CA ASP A 218 -3.87 -2.54 11.70
C ASP A 218 -2.56 -2.75 10.90
N LEU A 219 -2.14 -1.75 10.13
CA LEU A 219 -0.83 -1.68 9.46
C LEU A 219 0.01 -0.50 10.01
N PRO A 220 1.34 -0.62 10.03
CA PRO A 220 2.23 0.40 10.58
C PRO A 220 2.47 1.52 9.55
N PHE A 221 1.46 2.34 9.30
CA PHE A 221 1.61 3.57 8.53
C PHE A 221 1.80 4.77 9.45
N MET A 222 2.80 5.61 9.17
CA MET A 222 2.86 6.93 9.77
C MET A 222 2.13 7.92 8.86
N THR A 223 0.91 8.26 9.23
CA THR A 223 0.04 9.12 8.43
C THR A 223 0.21 10.60 8.80
N LEU A 224 0.35 11.45 7.79
CA LEU A 224 0.43 12.90 7.90
C LEU A 224 -0.86 13.55 7.39
N ASP A 225 -1.31 14.65 7.99
CA ASP A 225 -2.45 15.39 7.47
C ASP A 225 -2.09 16.19 6.20
N SER A 226 -0.86 16.69 6.14
CA SER A 226 -0.27 17.29 4.93
C SER A 226 1.25 17.29 5.00
N TRP A 227 1.92 17.60 3.88
CA TRP A 227 3.36 17.85 3.83
C TRP A 227 3.75 19.28 4.23
N ASN A 228 2.80 20.11 4.67
CA ASN A 228 3.07 21.47 5.13
C ASN A 228 3.61 21.46 6.56
N LEU A 229 4.86 21.09 6.72
CA LEU A 229 5.54 20.97 8.00
C LEU A 229 7.05 21.20 7.83
N THR A 230 7.67 21.68 8.89
CA THR A 230 9.12 21.83 8.99
C THR A 230 9.81 20.48 9.18
N ARG A 231 11.10 20.41 8.86
CA ARG A 231 11.90 19.20 9.08
C ARG A 231 11.89 18.76 10.55
N THR A 232 11.90 19.72 11.49
CA THR A 232 11.79 19.47 12.93
C THR A 232 10.44 18.85 13.30
N GLU A 233 9.33 19.40 12.80
CA GLU A 233 7.99 18.84 13.04
C GLU A 233 7.85 17.43 12.44
N PHE A 234 8.44 17.18 11.27
CA PHE A 234 8.51 15.83 10.70
C PHE A 234 9.18 14.86 11.67
N ARG A 235 10.29 15.30 12.25
CA ARG A 235 11.10 14.52 13.17
C ARG A 235 10.39 14.22 14.47
N GLN A 236 9.69 15.21 15.01
CA GLN A 236 8.82 15.04 16.17
C GLN A 236 7.70 14.02 15.89
N LYS A 237 7.10 14.03 14.70
CA LYS A 237 6.09 13.04 14.31
C LYS A 237 6.63 11.62 14.23
N GLN A 238 7.86 11.42 13.75
CA GLN A 238 8.51 10.10 13.75
C GLN A 238 8.76 9.59 15.16
N ARG A 239 9.29 10.44 16.05
CA ARG A 239 9.47 10.11 17.48
C ARG A 239 8.14 9.75 18.13
N ALA A 240 7.12 10.60 17.95
CA ALA A 240 5.79 10.39 18.49
C ALA A 240 5.14 9.08 17.98
N PHE A 241 5.37 8.69 16.73
CA PHE A 241 4.89 7.41 16.20
C PHE A 241 5.52 6.22 16.95
N LEU A 242 6.84 6.19 17.08
CA LEU A 242 7.55 5.11 17.79
C LEU A 242 7.27 5.13 19.31
N ASP A 243 6.90 6.28 19.85
CA ASP A 243 6.53 6.41 21.26
C ASP A 243 5.06 6.08 21.56
N SER A 244 4.22 5.98 20.53
CA SER A 244 2.79 5.74 20.68
C SER A 244 2.48 4.34 21.24
N ASP A 245 1.36 4.24 21.96
CA ASP A 245 0.83 2.95 22.43
C ASP A 245 0.53 2.00 21.26
N LEU A 246 0.02 2.55 20.14
CA LEU A 246 -0.22 1.80 18.91
C LEU A 246 1.04 1.03 18.50
N TRP A 247 2.18 1.72 18.40
CA TRP A 247 3.44 1.09 18.05
C TRP A 247 3.96 0.14 19.14
N LYS A 248 3.89 0.55 20.40
CA LYS A 248 4.46 -0.22 21.52
C LYS A 248 3.71 -1.52 21.79
N THR A 249 2.41 -1.58 21.48
CA THR A 249 1.54 -2.71 21.84
C THR A 249 1.00 -3.52 20.66
N SER A 250 0.91 -2.94 19.46
CA SER A 250 0.39 -3.66 18.30
C SER A 250 1.42 -4.61 17.71
N SER A 251 0.95 -5.78 17.27
CA SER A 251 1.70 -6.71 16.42
C SER A 251 1.42 -6.52 14.93
N PHE A 252 0.54 -5.56 14.58
CA PHE A 252 0.15 -5.23 13.22
C PHE A 252 -0.28 -6.45 12.41
N GLU A 253 -1.28 -7.17 12.91
CA GLU A 253 -1.78 -8.41 12.27
C GLU A 253 -2.49 -8.12 10.93
N GLY A 254 -2.78 -6.84 10.63
CA GLY A 254 -3.15 -6.33 9.33
C GLY A 254 -2.10 -6.60 8.25
N TRP A 255 -0.86 -6.94 8.62
CA TRP A 255 0.19 -7.36 7.67
C TRP A 255 -0.24 -8.53 6.78
N ARG A 256 -1.19 -9.37 7.22
CA ARG A 256 -1.81 -10.41 6.40
C ARG A 256 -2.47 -9.89 5.10
N LYS A 257 -2.83 -8.60 5.05
CA LYS A 257 -3.39 -7.91 3.87
C LYS A 257 -2.43 -7.89 2.68
N LEU A 258 -1.14 -8.15 2.87
CA LEU A 258 -0.18 -8.31 1.78
C LEU A 258 -0.46 -9.55 0.92
N PHE A 259 -1.20 -10.53 1.45
CA PHE A 259 -1.37 -11.83 0.81
C PHE A 259 -2.77 -12.00 0.23
N ASN A 260 -2.82 -12.60 -0.96
CA ASN A 260 -4.08 -12.96 -1.63
C ASN A 260 -4.99 -13.86 -0.76
N ALA A 261 -4.42 -14.64 0.16
CA ALA A 261 -5.18 -15.50 1.07
C ALA A 261 -6.17 -14.69 1.94
N TYR A 262 -5.76 -13.52 2.43
CA TYR A 262 -6.61 -12.62 3.20
C TYR A 262 -7.79 -12.13 2.36
N TRP A 263 -7.50 -11.55 1.19
CA TRP A 263 -8.52 -10.98 0.30
C TRP A 263 -9.45 -12.03 -0.28
N ARG A 264 -8.94 -13.21 -0.61
CA ARG A 264 -9.77 -14.34 -1.03
C ARG A 264 -10.79 -14.70 0.05
N SER A 265 -10.37 -14.71 1.31
CA SER A 265 -11.27 -15.00 2.43
C SER A 265 -12.34 -13.91 2.59
N ARG A 266 -11.97 -12.63 2.47
CA ARG A 266 -12.91 -11.49 2.49
C ARG A 266 -13.93 -11.54 1.35
N VAL A 267 -13.49 -11.87 0.14
CA VAL A 267 -14.37 -12.03 -1.04
C VAL A 267 -15.38 -13.16 -0.84
N LEU A 268 -14.95 -14.28 -0.25
CA LEU A 268 -15.83 -15.41 0.02
C LEU A 268 -16.82 -15.10 1.14
N GLU A 269 -16.38 -14.41 2.19
CA GLU A 269 -17.23 -13.92 3.27
C GLU A 269 -18.34 -13.00 2.75
N ALA A 270 -17.98 -12.00 1.95
CA ALA A 270 -18.93 -11.08 1.31
C ALA A 270 -19.94 -11.79 0.40
N GLY A 271 -19.59 -12.96 -0.14
CA GLY A 271 -20.49 -13.80 -0.94
C GLY A 271 -21.35 -14.77 -0.13
N GLY A 272 -21.26 -14.76 1.21
CA GLY A 272 -21.91 -15.75 2.08
C GLY A 272 -21.32 -17.15 1.98
N ARG A 273 -20.05 -17.28 1.56
CA ARG A 273 -19.38 -18.55 1.25
C ARG A 273 -18.25 -18.91 2.22
N SER A 274 -18.24 -18.34 3.42
CA SER A 274 -17.22 -18.64 4.45
C SER A 274 -17.15 -20.14 4.80
N ALA A 275 -18.29 -20.86 4.72
CA ALA A 275 -18.36 -22.31 4.94
C ALA A 275 -17.68 -23.17 3.84
N ALA A 276 -17.30 -22.58 2.70
CA ALA A 276 -16.52 -23.26 1.66
C ALA A 276 -15.03 -23.36 1.99
N SER A 277 -14.57 -22.72 3.07
CA SER A 277 -13.23 -22.92 3.61
C SER A 277 -13.17 -24.27 4.32
N ARG A 278 -12.26 -25.14 3.90
CA ARG A 278 -11.93 -26.38 4.58
C ARG A 278 -10.61 -26.20 5.33
N THR A 279 -10.44 -26.95 6.41
CA THR A 279 -9.17 -27.03 7.12
C THR A 279 -8.51 -28.34 6.74
N ASP A 280 -7.25 -28.28 6.34
CA ASP A 280 -6.45 -29.47 6.15
C ASP A 280 -6.29 -30.17 7.51
N PRO A 281 -6.73 -31.43 7.64
CA PRO A 281 -6.70 -32.14 8.92
C PRO A 281 -5.28 -32.48 9.39
N VAL A 282 -4.28 -32.40 8.51
CA VAL A 282 -2.87 -32.70 8.79
C VAL A 282 -2.10 -31.42 9.11
N THR A 283 -2.26 -30.36 8.31
CA THR A 283 -1.49 -29.12 8.50
C THR A 283 -2.23 -28.07 9.34
N GLY A 284 -3.54 -28.21 9.53
CA GLY A 284 -4.38 -27.20 10.16
C GLY A 284 -4.59 -25.95 9.29
N GLU A 285 -4.07 -25.93 8.06
CA GLU A 285 -4.19 -24.78 7.16
C GLU A 285 -5.60 -24.70 6.57
N ARG A 286 -6.18 -23.49 6.56
CA ARG A 286 -7.45 -23.24 5.87
C ARG A 286 -7.22 -23.06 4.38
N PHE A 287 -7.87 -23.89 3.57
CA PHE A 287 -7.92 -23.77 2.12
C PHE A 287 -9.35 -23.62 1.64
N HIS A 288 -9.52 -23.11 0.42
CA HIS A 288 -10.84 -22.94 -0.19
C HIS A 288 -10.92 -23.80 -1.44
N LEU A 289 -11.97 -24.60 -1.58
CA LEU A 289 -12.21 -25.39 -2.79
C LEU A 289 -12.27 -24.46 -4.02
N LEU A 290 -11.41 -24.73 -5.00
CA LEU A 290 -11.57 -24.14 -6.33
C LEU A 290 -12.75 -24.85 -6.99
N TRP A 291 -13.76 -24.10 -7.41
CA TRP A 291 -14.81 -24.65 -8.26
C TRP A 291 -14.17 -25.13 -9.56
N ARG A 292 -14.33 -26.41 -9.87
CA ARG A 292 -14.16 -26.90 -11.24
C ARG A 292 -15.39 -26.46 -12.02
N TYR A 293 -15.17 -25.89 -13.20
CA TYR A 293 -16.28 -25.47 -14.08
C TYR A 293 -17.01 -26.65 -14.73
N TRP A 294 -16.57 -27.88 -14.50
CA TRP A 294 -17.11 -29.09 -15.14
C TRP A 294 -17.04 -30.27 -14.16
N GLU A 295 -18.20 -30.87 -13.87
CA GLU A 295 -18.35 -32.32 -13.67
C GLU A 295 -18.99 -32.89 -14.95
#